data_AF-I9QG78-F1
#
_entry.id   AF-I9QG78-F1
#
_cell.length_a   1.000
_cell.length_b   1.000
_cell.length_c   1.000
_cell.angle_alpha   90.00
_cell.angle_beta   90.00
_cell.angle_gamma   90.00
#
_symmetry.space_group_name_H-M   'P 1'
#
loop_
_entity.id
_entity.type
_entity.pdbx_description
1 polymer ?
#
loop_
_entity_poly.entity_id
_entity_poly.type
_entity_poly.pdbx_seq_one_letter_code
_entity_poly.pdbx_strand_id
1 'polypeptide(L)' 'MSAISITHKIALKPNNKHITYFKKAFGCARLAYNWGLAKWKESYQLGIKANHL' A
#
# COMPACT_ATOMS: atom_id res chain seq x y z
N MET A 1 -22.47 17.22 -1.53
CA MET A 1 -21.06 16.84 -1.78
C MET A 1 -20.50 17.82 -2.79
N SER A 2 -19.68 18.77 -2.34
CA SER A 2 -19.11 19.80 -3.23
C SER A 2 -17.99 19.18 -4.06
N ALA A 3 -18.10 19.24 -5.40
CA ALA A 3 -17.09 18.71 -6.30
C ALA A 3 -15.87 19.64 -6.29
N ILE A 4 -14.72 19.11 -5.88
CA ILE A 4 -13.45 19.82 -5.92
C ILE A 4 -13.07 20.02 -7.40
N SER A 5 -13.07 21.28 -7.85
CA SER A 5 -12.59 21.67 -9.17
C SER A 5 -11.06 21.70 -9.17
N ILE A 6 -10.44 20.56 -9.52
CA ILE A 6 -9.00 20.52 -9.78
C ILE A 6 -8.69 21.22 -11.11
N THR A 7 -7.95 22.33 -11.05
CA THR A 7 -7.58 23.16 -12.20
C THR A 7 -6.81 22.39 -13.28
N HIS A 8 -6.00 21.40 -12.90
CA HIS A 8 -5.27 20.53 -13.82
C HIS A 8 -5.40 19.07 -13.39
N LYS A 9 -5.91 18.23 -14.31
CA LYS A 9 -6.00 16.79 -14.11
C LYS A 9 -4.88 16.12 -14.88
N ILE A 10 -3.83 15.69 -14.19
CA ILE A 10 -2.72 14.94 -14.78
C ILE A 10 -3.00 13.46 -14.57
N ALA A 11 -3.09 12.70 -15.66
CA ALA A 11 -3.23 11.25 -15.64
C ALA A 11 -2.17 10.62 -16.54
N LEU A 12 -1.54 9.56 -16.06
CA LEU A 12 -0.66 8.74 -16.90
C LEU A 12 -1.53 7.93 -17.87
N LYS A 13 -1.13 7.88 -19.15
CA LYS A 13 -1.70 6.98 -20.16
C LYS A 13 -0.73 5.81 -20.40
N PRO A 14 -0.74 4.76 -19.55
CA PRO A 14 0.23 3.68 -19.66
C PRO A 14 -0.06 2.81 -20.89
N ASN A 15 1.01 2.35 -21.54
CA ASN A 15 0.94 1.30 -22.55
C ASN A 15 0.98 -0.09 -21.89
N ASN A 16 0.83 -1.15 -22.67
CA ASN A 16 0.78 -2.54 -22.14
C ASN A 16 2.01 -2.92 -21.30
N LYS A 17 3.20 -2.42 -21.65
CA LYS A 17 4.42 -2.66 -20.87
C LYS A 17 4.36 -1.96 -19.50
N HIS A 18 3.95 -0.69 -19.48
CA HIS A 18 3.80 0.08 -18.26
C HIS A 18 2.74 -0.53 -17.32
N ILE A 19 1.58 -0.94 -17.85
CA ILE A 19 0.53 -1.59 -17.04
C ILE A 19 1.07 -2.85 -16.38
N THR A 20 1.80 -3.67 -17.13
CA THR A 20 2.38 -4.92 -16.62
C THR A 20 3.40 -4.64 -15.53
N TYR A 21 4.25 -3.63 -15.71
CA TYR A 21 5.23 -3.22 -14.70
C TYR A 21 4.56 -2.64 -13.45
N PHE A 22 3.59 -1.75 -13.60
CA PHE A 22 2.85 -1.14 -12.48
C PHE A 22 2.14 -2.18 -11.63
N LYS A 23 1.54 -3.21 -12.25
CA LYS A 23 0.95 -4.33 -11.51
C LYS A 23 1.95 -5.10 -10.66
N LYS A 24 3.23 -5.16 -11.07
CA LYS A 24 4.30 -5.83 -10.31
C LYS A 24 4.91 -4.93 -9.24
N ALA A 25 5.03 -3.64 -9.51
CA ALA A 25 5.76 -2.70 -8.66
C ALA A 25 4.87 -2.01 -7.63
N PHE A 26 3.65 -1.66 -8.00
CA PHE A 26 2.76 -0.92 -7.11
C PHE A 26 2.11 -1.85 -6.08
N GLY A 27 2.00 -1.35 -4.85
CA GLY A 27 1.35 -2.07 -3.76
C GLY A 27 2.29 -2.93 -2.91
N CYS A 28 3.54 -3.18 -3.32
CA CYS A 28 4.49 -3.98 -2.52
C CYS A 28 4.73 -3.40 -1.12
N ALA A 29 4.98 -2.09 -1.01
CA ALA A 29 5.16 -1.42 0.28
C ALA A 29 3.90 -1.50 1.16
N ARG A 30 2.72 -1.31 0.56
CA ARG A 30 1.43 -1.40 1.27
C ARG A 30 1.16 -2.82 1.75
N LEU A 31 1.48 -3.83 0.94
CA LEU A 31 1.36 -5.24 1.29
C LEU A 31 2.28 -5.57 2.47
N ALA A 32 3.56 -5.19 2.40
CA ALA A 32 4.53 -5.41 3.46
C ALA A 32 4.12 -4.76 4.78
N TYR A 33 3.67 -3.50 4.72
CA TYR A 33 3.16 -2.78 5.88
C TYR A 33 1.93 -3.47 6.49
N ASN A 34 0.93 -3.80 5.67
CA ASN A 34 -0.30 -4.45 6.14
C ASN A 34 -0.02 -5.82 6.75
N TRP A 35 0.89 -6.58 6.15
CA TRP A 35 1.34 -7.87 6.68
C TRP A 35 2.01 -7.71 8.04
N GLY A 36 2.94 -6.77 8.17
CA GLY A 36 3.63 -6.48 9.44
C GLY A 36 2.66 -6.02 10.53
N LEU A 37 1.71 -5.14 10.18
CA LEU A 37 0.66 -4.68 11.10
C LEU A 37 -0.24 -5.83 11.56
N ALA A 38 -0.63 -6.73 10.65
CA ALA A 38 -1.44 -7.90 11.00
C ALA A 38 -0.69 -8.83 11.97
N LYS A 39 0.59 -9.11 11.69
CA LYS A 39 1.44 -9.92 12.59
C LYS A 39 1.66 -9.27 13.94
N TRP A 40 1.87 -7.95 13.97
CA TRP A 40 2.00 -7.21 15.22
C TRP A 40 0.72 -7.30 16.07
N LYS A 41 -0.45 -7.15 15.45
CA LYS A 41 -1.75 -7.29 16.14
C LYS A 41 -1.96 -8.70 16.69
N GLU A 42 -1.63 -9.73 15.92
CA GLU A 42 -1.68 -11.13 16.34
C GLU A 42 -0.78 -11.37 17.56
N SER A 43 0.48 -10.95 17.51
CA SER A 43 1.42 -11.05 18.63
C SER A 43 0.93 -10.31 19.87
N TYR A 44 0.38 -9.10 19.70
CA TYR A 44 -0.17 -8.32 20.80
C TYR A 44 -1.34 -9.04 21.49
N GLN A 45 -2.26 -9.62 20.72
CA GLN A 45 -3.39 -10.40 21.26
C GLN A 45 -2.93 -11.65 22.00
N LEU A 46 -1.88 -12.31 21.52
CA LEU A 46 -1.28 -13.49 22.16
C LEU A 46 -0.37 -13.14 23.34
N GLY A 47 -0.19 -11.85 23.66
CA GLY A 47 0.71 -11.40 24.73
C GLY A 47 2.20 -11.60 24.41
N ILE A 48 2.54 -11.89 23.15
CA ILE A 48 3.91 -12.10 22.69
C ILE A 48 4.61 -10.74 22.61
N LYS A 49 5.61 -10.52 23.47
CA LYS A 49 6.44 -9.32 23.41
C LYS A 49 7.50 -9.50 22.32
N ALA A 50 7.35 -8.76 21.24
CA ALA A 50 8.39 -8.65 20.22
C ALA A 50 9.52 -7.78 20.80
N ASN A 51 10.62 -8.42 21.20
CA ASN A 51 11.86 -7.72 21.54
C ASN A 51 12.71 -7.63 20.27
N HIS A 52 13.23 -6.45 19.97
CA HIS A 52 14.07 -6.20 18.80
C HIS A 52 15.57 -6.33 19.12
N LEU A 53 15.87 -6.79 20.35
CA LEU A 53 17.18 -7.04 20.93
C LEU A 53 17.17 -8.45 21.55
#